data_AF-A0A0L6WY00-F1
#
_entry.id   AF-A0A0L6WY00-F1
#
_cell.length_a   1.000
_cell.length_b   1.000
_cell.length_c   1.000
_cell.angle_alpha   90.00
_cell.angle_beta   90.00
_cell.angle_gamma   90.00
#
_symmetry.space_group_name_H-M   'P 1'
#
loop_
_entity.id
_entity.type
_entity.pdbx_description
1 polymer ?
#
loop_
_entity_poly.entity_id
_entity_poly.type
_entity_poly.pdbx_seq_one_letter_code
_entity_poly.pdbx_strand_id
1 'polypeptide(L)'
;MLSIVKCQVLSVVYGDDMDAYLLSESSFFVSPHRLILKTCGTTLNLLGLPRILEIAATQANMHSVYRCFYSRKSFMFPERQLGPHRDWKQEVEYLDNIFTTGAAYTVGKVNGDHWLLYLTNPGESNPCEISPIDPDPEGSQRLPTDYTIEILMSDLSASARAPFFSSLSPSDNPHVHAAALSQQLGISDIFPPQLTELDAYTFSPCGYSANALVRWDNDCENKDGIAAESDSSQEGYYTIHVTPEEGWSYASFECNVPSLVSSKNKSIPDLKTLIQRVVSIFQPGRLSLTLFISSEDDSAEESVEAAQRAFKMALIGGQVNSHFSRDTTSLLNGGGPPTYKRTDKINYEFGGYDLAFASFELIV
;
A
#
# COMPACT_ATOMS: atom_id res chain seq x y z
N MET A 1 -17.63 -0.30 14.63
CA MET A 1 -17.21 -0.55 13.23
C MET A 1 -16.16 -1.65 13.19
N LEU A 2 -14.94 -1.45 13.71
CA LEU A 2 -13.90 -2.49 13.70
C LEU A 2 -14.31 -3.81 14.38
N SER A 3 -15.13 -3.73 15.43
CA SER A 3 -15.74 -4.91 16.07
C SER A 3 -16.61 -5.76 15.15
N ILE A 4 -17.26 -5.17 14.14
CA ILE A 4 -18.11 -5.88 13.15
C ILE A 4 -17.22 -6.80 12.30
N VAL A 5 -16.04 -6.31 11.92
CA VAL A 5 -15.07 -7.04 11.10
C VAL A 5 -14.04 -7.79 11.95
N LYS A 6 -14.23 -7.83 13.28
CA LYS A 6 -13.38 -8.52 14.28
C LYS A 6 -11.94 -8.01 14.35
N CYS A 7 -11.71 -6.73 14.08
CA CYS A 7 -10.41 -6.10 14.27
C CYS A 7 -10.37 -5.31 15.59
N GLN A 8 -9.18 -5.25 16.21
CA GLN A 8 -8.90 -4.44 17.39
C GLN A 8 -7.76 -3.48 17.10
N VAL A 9 -7.83 -2.26 17.63
CA VAL A 9 -6.73 -1.28 17.57
C VAL A 9 -5.68 -1.68 18.60
N LEU A 10 -4.44 -1.86 18.14
CA LEU A 10 -3.28 -2.15 18.97
C LEU A 10 -2.60 -0.85 19.41
N SER A 11 -2.47 0.09 18.49
CA SER A 11 -1.80 1.38 18.66
C SER A 11 -2.26 2.37 17.59
N VAL A 12 -1.95 3.65 17.81
CA VAL A 12 -2.32 4.74 16.92
C VAL A 12 -1.14 5.71 16.81
N VAL A 13 -0.84 6.12 15.58
CA VAL A 13 0.02 7.26 15.27
C VAL A 13 -0.87 8.35 14.68
N TYR A 14 -0.73 9.57 15.21
CA TYR A 14 -1.48 10.74 14.73
C TYR A 14 -0.60 11.55 13.79
N GLY A 15 -1.09 11.73 12.57
CA GLY A 15 -0.44 12.54 11.54
C GLY A 15 -0.96 13.97 11.51
N ASP A 16 -0.44 14.74 10.56
CA ASP A 16 -0.99 16.07 10.26
C ASP A 16 -2.19 15.96 9.30
N ASP A 17 -2.12 15.06 8.32
CA ASP A 17 -3.17 14.80 7.32
C ASP A 17 -3.84 13.43 7.47
N MET A 18 -3.19 12.49 8.17
CA MET A 18 -3.62 11.10 8.26
C MET A 18 -3.30 10.46 9.61
N ASP A 19 -4.32 9.90 10.25
CA ASP A 19 -4.13 9.02 11.39
C ASP A 19 -3.92 7.57 10.94
N ALA A 20 -2.94 6.89 11.52
CA ALA A 20 -2.64 5.48 11.28
C ALA A 20 -2.97 4.62 12.51
N TYR A 21 -3.92 3.72 12.36
CA TYR A 21 -4.34 2.77 13.39
C TYR A 21 -3.79 1.39 13.03
N LEU A 22 -2.82 0.90 13.82
CA LEU A 22 -2.33 -0.46 13.68
C LEU A 22 -3.32 -1.41 14.33
N LEU A 23 -3.81 -2.39 13.58
CA LEU A 23 -4.81 -3.33 14.05
C LEU A 23 -4.21 -4.73 14.24
N SER A 24 -4.96 -5.61 14.91
CA SER A 24 -4.68 -7.04 14.99
C SER A 24 -4.60 -7.66 13.58
N GLU A 25 -3.37 -7.77 13.04
CA GLU A 25 -3.00 -8.27 11.70
C GLU A 25 -3.56 -7.44 10.53
N SER A 26 -3.83 -6.15 10.74
CA SER A 26 -4.58 -5.32 9.78
C SER A 26 -4.22 -3.85 9.98
N SER A 27 -4.65 -2.98 9.06
CA SER A 27 -4.36 -1.54 9.15
C SER A 27 -5.54 -0.69 8.75
N PHE A 28 -5.65 0.45 9.41
CA PHE A 28 -6.70 1.41 9.18
C PHE A 28 -6.13 2.82 9.17
N PHE A 29 -6.32 3.53 8.06
CA PHE A 29 -5.86 4.90 7.88
C PHE A 29 -7.05 5.83 7.65
N VAL A 30 -7.03 6.98 8.31
CA VAL A 30 -8.11 7.97 8.26
C VAL A 30 -7.54 9.34 7.96
N SER A 31 -7.98 9.93 6.86
CA SER A 31 -7.71 11.32 6.46
C SER A 31 -9.05 12.08 6.36
N PRO A 32 -9.04 13.42 6.24
CA PRO A 32 -10.28 14.22 6.19
C PRO A 32 -11.33 13.70 5.20
N HIS A 33 -10.92 13.26 4.01
CA HIS A 33 -11.84 12.82 2.93
C HIS A 33 -11.56 11.41 2.41
N ARG A 34 -10.69 10.64 3.07
CA ARG A 34 -10.27 9.31 2.62
C ARG A 34 -10.10 8.37 3.81
N LEU A 35 -10.51 7.12 3.60
CA LEU A 35 -10.36 6.05 4.58
C LEU A 35 -9.85 4.80 3.87
N ILE A 36 -8.88 4.13 4.48
CA ILE A 36 -8.31 2.87 3.98
C ILE A 36 -8.42 1.84 5.08
N LEU A 37 -9.10 0.72 4.82
CA LEU A 37 -9.24 -0.40 5.75
C LEU A 37 -8.75 -1.68 5.09
N LYS A 38 -7.56 -2.12 5.46
CA LYS A 38 -6.95 -3.36 5.00
C LYS A 38 -7.09 -4.42 6.09
N THR A 39 -7.73 -5.53 5.77
CA THR A 39 -7.85 -6.66 6.69
C THR A 39 -7.40 -7.97 6.07
N CYS A 40 -7.04 -8.94 6.90
CA CYS A 40 -6.57 -10.26 6.44
C CYS A 40 -7.35 -11.42 7.11
N GLY A 41 -6.87 -12.65 6.93
CA GLY A 41 -7.46 -13.84 7.54
C GLY A 41 -8.86 -14.14 7.02
N THR A 42 -9.82 -14.30 7.95
CA THR A 42 -11.24 -14.58 7.65
C THR A 42 -12.16 -13.42 8.07
N THR A 43 -11.58 -12.22 8.17
CA THR A 43 -12.33 -11.00 8.48
C THR A 43 -13.36 -10.71 7.39
N LEU A 44 -14.54 -10.25 7.80
CA LEU A 44 -15.65 -9.95 6.89
C LEU A 44 -15.64 -8.48 6.49
N ASN A 45 -14.56 -8.03 5.85
CA ASN A 45 -14.25 -6.63 5.55
C ASN A 45 -15.47 -5.83 5.03
N LEU A 46 -16.17 -6.37 4.02
CA LEU A 46 -17.31 -5.70 3.37
C LEU A 46 -18.51 -5.48 4.30
N LEU A 47 -18.64 -6.26 5.37
CA LEU A 47 -19.70 -6.04 6.37
C LEU A 47 -19.44 -4.80 7.24
N GLY A 48 -18.21 -4.28 7.26
CA GLY A 48 -17.88 -3.01 7.89
C GLY A 48 -18.36 -1.79 7.11
N LEU A 49 -18.50 -1.91 5.78
CA LEU A 49 -18.77 -0.79 4.88
C LEU A 49 -20.07 -0.03 5.21
N PRO A 50 -21.24 -0.67 5.43
CA PRO A 50 -22.46 0.07 5.79
C PRO A 50 -22.29 0.93 7.04
N ARG A 51 -21.55 0.44 8.04
CA ARG A 51 -21.28 1.20 9.27
C ARG A 51 -20.28 2.34 9.04
N ILE A 52 -19.31 2.17 8.14
CA ILE A 52 -18.41 3.26 7.71
C ILE A 52 -19.24 4.40 7.11
N LEU A 53 -20.12 4.08 6.16
CA LEU A 53 -20.96 5.07 5.47
C LEU A 53 -21.92 5.77 6.43
N GLU A 54 -22.52 5.04 7.37
CA GLU A 54 -23.37 5.63 8.42
C GLU A 54 -22.59 6.61 9.31
N ILE A 55 -21.36 6.28 9.70
CA ILE A 55 -20.50 7.17 10.50
C ILE A 55 -20.13 8.41 9.68
N ALA A 56 -19.73 8.26 8.41
CA ALA A 56 -19.40 9.37 7.54
C ALA A 56 -20.58 10.34 7.38
N ALA A 57 -21.80 9.82 7.15
CA ALA A 57 -23.00 10.64 7.01
C ALA A 57 -23.40 11.35 8.31
N THR A 58 -23.36 10.65 9.45
CA THR A 58 -23.90 11.18 10.72
C THR A 58 -22.89 11.98 11.54
N GLN A 59 -21.60 11.68 11.44
CA GLN A 59 -20.54 12.32 12.24
C GLN A 59 -19.71 13.32 11.43
N ALA A 60 -19.51 13.06 10.13
CA ALA A 60 -18.69 13.90 9.26
C ALA A 60 -19.50 14.68 8.21
N ASN A 61 -20.84 14.52 8.20
CA ASN A 61 -21.75 15.15 7.22
C ASN A 61 -21.40 14.81 5.75
N MET A 62 -20.85 13.63 5.50
CA MET A 62 -20.48 13.13 4.17
C MET A 62 -21.49 12.08 3.71
N HIS A 63 -22.48 12.51 2.92
CA HIS A 63 -23.61 11.68 2.49
C HIS A 63 -23.39 10.94 1.17
N SER A 64 -22.31 11.26 0.47
CA SER A 64 -21.98 10.70 -0.85
C SER A 64 -20.55 10.19 -0.87
N VAL A 65 -20.34 9.05 -1.52
CA VAL A 65 -19.00 8.49 -1.77
C VAL A 65 -18.52 9.01 -3.12
N TYR A 66 -17.43 9.79 -3.12
CA TYR A 66 -16.81 10.25 -4.35
C TYR A 66 -16.30 9.08 -5.19
N ARG A 67 -15.61 8.14 -4.54
CA ARG A 67 -15.06 6.94 -5.17
C ARG A 67 -14.88 5.83 -4.15
N CYS A 68 -15.19 4.60 -4.55
CA CYS A 68 -14.91 3.40 -3.77
C CYS A 68 -13.92 2.52 -4.55
N PHE A 69 -12.90 2.02 -3.88
CA PHE A 69 -12.04 0.95 -4.36
C PHE A 69 -12.15 -0.22 -3.39
N TYR A 70 -12.49 -1.39 -3.90
CA TYR A 70 -12.39 -2.64 -3.19
C TYR A 70 -11.52 -3.59 -4.00
N SER A 71 -10.38 -4.00 -3.44
CA SER A 71 -9.46 -4.89 -4.12
C SER A 71 -8.92 -5.97 -3.21
N ARG A 72 -8.48 -7.06 -3.84
CA ARG A 72 -7.72 -8.12 -3.18
C ARG A 72 -6.99 -8.98 -4.18
N LYS A 73 -5.90 -9.60 -3.75
CA LYS A 73 -5.30 -10.73 -4.46
C LYS A 73 -6.21 -11.95 -4.37
N SER A 74 -6.07 -12.86 -5.33
CA SER A 74 -6.57 -14.23 -5.22
C SER A 74 -6.13 -14.88 -3.90
N PHE A 75 -7.08 -15.52 -3.20
CA PHE A 75 -6.80 -16.19 -1.93
C PHE A 75 -6.06 -17.50 -2.15
N MET A 76 -5.18 -17.86 -1.21
CA MET A 76 -4.53 -19.17 -1.19
C MET A 76 -5.50 -20.30 -0.83
N PHE A 77 -6.47 -20.00 0.05
CA PHE A 77 -7.50 -20.93 0.53
C PHE A 77 -8.90 -20.29 0.45
N PRO A 78 -9.46 -20.08 -0.75
CA PRO A 78 -10.78 -19.43 -0.91
C PRO A 78 -11.90 -20.13 -0.15
N GLU A 79 -11.82 -21.45 0.00
CA GLU A 79 -12.82 -22.28 0.68
C GLU A 79 -12.95 -22.00 2.19
N ARG A 80 -11.96 -21.32 2.78
CA ARG A 80 -11.98 -20.92 4.20
C ARG A 80 -12.65 -19.58 4.44
N GLN A 81 -12.91 -18.81 3.37
CA GLN A 81 -13.54 -17.50 3.48
C GLN A 81 -15.02 -17.63 3.84
N LEU A 82 -15.55 -16.57 4.45
CA LEU A 82 -16.91 -16.50 4.99
C LEU A 82 -17.65 -15.28 4.42
N GLY A 83 -18.97 -15.22 4.65
CA GLY A 83 -19.78 -14.08 4.22
C GLY A 83 -19.71 -13.88 2.70
N PRO A 84 -19.74 -12.63 2.19
CA PRO A 84 -19.67 -12.39 0.76
C PRO A 84 -18.31 -12.77 0.16
N HIS A 85 -17.27 -12.97 0.98
CA HIS A 85 -15.88 -13.21 0.53
C HIS A 85 -15.58 -14.62 0.03
N ARG A 86 -16.59 -15.48 -0.10
CA ARG A 86 -16.44 -16.88 -0.54
C ARG A 86 -16.05 -16.98 -2.01
N ASP A 87 -16.52 -16.05 -2.82
CA ASP A 87 -16.12 -15.91 -4.22
C ASP A 87 -16.31 -14.46 -4.68
N TRP A 88 -15.66 -14.13 -5.80
CA TRP A 88 -15.67 -12.78 -6.34
C TRP A 88 -17.06 -12.28 -6.74
N LYS A 89 -17.93 -13.17 -7.20
CA LYS A 89 -19.28 -12.79 -7.65
C LYS A 89 -20.12 -12.30 -6.48
N GLN A 90 -20.03 -12.97 -5.32
CA GLN A 90 -20.74 -12.56 -4.11
C GLN A 90 -20.23 -11.22 -3.56
N GLU A 91 -18.92 -10.94 -3.67
CA GLU A 91 -18.35 -9.65 -3.27
C GLU A 91 -18.87 -8.52 -4.16
N VAL A 92 -18.91 -8.74 -5.48
CA VAL A 92 -19.46 -7.78 -6.45
C VAL A 92 -20.95 -7.56 -6.21
N GLU A 93 -21.75 -8.63 -6.07
CA GLU A 93 -23.19 -8.51 -5.80
C GLU A 93 -23.47 -7.76 -4.49
N TYR A 94 -22.65 -7.98 -3.45
CA TYR A 94 -22.76 -7.24 -2.21
C TYR A 94 -22.50 -5.74 -2.40
N LEU A 95 -21.49 -5.38 -3.20
CA LEU A 95 -21.14 -3.99 -3.48
C LEU A 95 -22.14 -3.29 -4.42
N ASP A 96 -22.67 -3.99 -5.42
CA ASP A 96 -23.71 -3.49 -6.34
C ASP A 96 -25.03 -3.20 -5.60
N ASN A 97 -25.29 -3.87 -4.46
CA ASN A 97 -26.42 -3.55 -3.60
C ASN A 97 -26.22 -2.23 -2.80
N ILE A 98 -25.00 -1.70 -2.76
CA ILE A 98 -24.65 -0.45 -2.06
C ILE A 98 -24.42 0.68 -3.07
N PHE A 99 -23.75 0.41 -4.20
CA PHE A 99 -23.36 1.39 -5.21
C PHE A 99 -23.99 1.07 -6.57
N THR A 100 -24.46 2.09 -7.28
CA THR A 100 -25.15 1.92 -8.57
C THR A 100 -24.22 1.97 -9.79
N THR A 101 -22.99 2.46 -9.63
CA THR A 101 -22.01 2.69 -10.73
C THR A 101 -20.76 1.82 -10.58
N GLY A 102 -20.93 0.61 -10.02
CA GLY A 102 -19.87 -0.37 -9.83
C GLY A 102 -19.33 -0.97 -11.12
N ALA A 103 -18.02 -1.19 -11.17
CA ALA A 103 -17.36 -1.95 -12.22
C ALA A 103 -16.32 -2.90 -11.60
N ALA A 104 -16.39 -4.17 -11.99
CA ALA A 104 -15.57 -5.24 -11.45
C ALA A 104 -14.60 -5.81 -12.51
N TYR A 105 -13.34 -6.03 -12.13
CA TYR A 105 -12.25 -6.43 -12.99
C TYR A 105 -11.43 -7.56 -12.36
N THR A 106 -10.89 -8.42 -13.22
CA THR A 106 -9.86 -9.40 -12.86
C THR A 106 -8.61 -9.09 -13.65
N VAL A 107 -7.52 -8.83 -12.94
CA VAL A 107 -6.22 -8.43 -13.49
C VAL A 107 -5.23 -9.57 -13.28
N GLY A 108 -4.77 -10.18 -14.36
CA GLY A 108 -3.87 -11.34 -14.32
C GLY A 108 -4.55 -12.64 -14.78
N LYS A 109 -3.92 -13.78 -14.47
CA LYS A 109 -4.40 -15.09 -14.92
C LYS A 109 -5.55 -15.56 -14.04
N VAL A 110 -6.76 -15.65 -14.60
CA VAL A 110 -7.95 -16.20 -13.91
C VAL A 110 -7.76 -17.61 -13.36
N ASN A 111 -6.89 -18.42 -13.99
CA ASN A 111 -6.54 -19.78 -13.56
C ASN A 111 -5.24 -19.83 -12.74
N GLY A 112 -4.73 -18.69 -12.29
CA GLY A 112 -3.49 -18.58 -11.53
C GLY A 112 -3.49 -17.35 -10.65
N ASP A 113 -2.34 -16.69 -10.56
CA ASP A 113 -2.22 -15.47 -9.79
C ASP A 113 -2.91 -14.30 -10.50
N HIS A 114 -3.91 -13.74 -9.82
CA HIS A 114 -4.65 -12.56 -10.26
C HIS A 114 -5.02 -11.69 -9.07
N TRP A 115 -5.32 -10.44 -9.40
CA TRP A 115 -5.79 -9.40 -8.51
C TRP A 115 -7.19 -8.96 -8.96
N LEU A 116 -8.08 -8.74 -8.00
CA LEU A 116 -9.48 -8.40 -8.21
C LEU A 116 -9.71 -6.96 -7.79
N LEU A 117 -10.53 -6.26 -8.56
CA LEU A 117 -10.87 -4.86 -8.31
C LEU A 117 -12.33 -4.62 -8.58
N TYR A 118 -12.99 -4.00 -7.64
CA TYR A 118 -14.25 -3.30 -7.83
C TYR A 118 -13.98 -1.82 -7.61
N LEU A 119 -14.43 -0.98 -8.54
CA LEU A 119 -14.41 0.46 -8.36
C LEU A 119 -15.72 1.10 -8.78
N THR A 120 -16.00 2.28 -8.24
CA THR A 120 -17.07 3.15 -8.71
C THR A 120 -16.47 4.32 -9.50
N ASN A 121 -17.17 4.79 -10.53
CA ASN A 121 -16.87 6.10 -11.09
C ASN A 121 -17.51 7.19 -10.21
N PRO A 122 -16.89 8.39 -10.10
CA PRO A 122 -17.56 9.54 -9.51
C PRO A 122 -18.91 9.74 -10.20
N GLY A 123 -19.98 9.77 -9.43
CA GLY A 123 -21.34 9.88 -9.98
C GLY A 123 -21.56 11.23 -10.66
N GLU A 124 -22.31 11.25 -11.77
CA GLU A 124 -22.82 12.48 -12.38
C GLU A 124 -23.90 13.17 -11.50
N SER A 125 -24.45 12.45 -10.51
CA SER A 125 -25.52 12.91 -9.64
C SER A 125 -24.97 13.55 -8.37
N ASN A 126 -25.00 14.88 -8.38
CA ASN A 126 -24.61 15.88 -7.36
C ASN A 126 -23.18 16.41 -7.49
N PRO A 127 -22.93 17.34 -8.43
CA PRO A 127 -22.20 18.51 -7.99
C PRO A 127 -23.04 19.11 -6.86
N CYS A 128 -22.57 19.08 -5.62
CA CYS A 128 -22.97 20.16 -4.72
C CYS A 128 -22.81 21.44 -5.54
N GLU A 129 -23.88 22.24 -5.64
CA GLU A 129 -23.87 23.56 -6.22
C GLU A 129 -22.85 24.42 -5.46
N ILE A 130 -21.57 24.21 -5.74
CA ILE A 130 -20.59 25.28 -5.74
C ILE A 130 -20.93 25.99 -7.03
N SER A 131 -21.87 26.93 -6.94
CA SER A 131 -21.96 28.03 -7.90
C SER A 131 -20.52 28.43 -8.25
N PRO A 132 -20.15 28.57 -9.53
CA PRO A 132 -18.80 28.96 -9.90
C PRO A 132 -18.53 30.31 -9.24
N ILE A 133 -17.85 30.27 -8.08
CA ILE A 133 -17.12 31.41 -7.57
C ILE A 133 -16.10 31.65 -8.68
N ASP A 134 -16.08 32.90 -9.13
CA ASP A 134 -15.40 33.41 -10.31
C ASP A 134 -14.12 32.65 -10.68
N PRO A 135 -13.82 32.46 -11.98
CA PRO A 135 -12.57 31.86 -12.38
C PRO A 135 -11.44 32.74 -11.86
N ASP A 136 -10.75 32.30 -10.81
CA ASP A 136 -9.52 32.92 -10.38
C ASP A 136 -8.55 32.81 -11.58
N PRO A 137 -8.13 33.91 -12.22
CA PRO A 137 -7.40 33.84 -13.49
C PRO A 137 -5.95 33.40 -13.33
N GLU A 138 -5.48 33.09 -12.11
CA GLU A 138 -4.07 32.77 -11.85
C GLU A 138 -3.92 31.58 -10.89
N GLY A 139 -3.67 30.39 -11.46
CA GLY A 139 -3.19 29.22 -10.72
C GLY A 139 -4.22 28.11 -10.56
N SER A 140 -4.39 27.29 -11.60
CA SER A 140 -5.07 25.99 -11.46
C SER A 140 -4.30 25.17 -10.42
N GLN A 141 -4.80 25.12 -9.18
CA GLN A 141 -4.29 24.23 -8.15
C GLN A 141 -4.57 22.81 -8.63
N ARG A 142 -3.60 22.20 -9.31
CA ARG A 142 -3.64 20.78 -9.66
C ARG A 142 -3.90 20.01 -8.38
N LEU A 143 -4.97 19.20 -8.37
CA LEU A 143 -5.20 18.28 -7.28
C LEU A 143 -3.96 17.37 -7.16
N PRO A 144 -3.54 17.03 -5.92
CA PRO A 144 -2.42 16.11 -5.74
C PRO A 144 -2.71 14.80 -6.47
N THR A 145 -1.75 14.33 -7.26
CA THR A 145 -1.85 13.02 -7.93
C THR A 145 -1.99 11.93 -6.87
N ASP A 146 -3.11 11.20 -6.88
CA ASP A 146 -3.30 10.02 -6.03
C ASP A 146 -2.43 8.88 -6.57
N TYR A 147 -1.71 8.23 -5.67
CA TYR A 147 -0.68 7.26 -6.01
C TYR A 147 -0.76 6.12 -5.00
N THR A 148 -0.82 4.87 -5.43
CA THR A 148 -0.78 3.73 -4.49
C THR A 148 -0.08 2.54 -5.14
N ILE A 149 1.04 2.12 -4.56
CA ILE A 149 1.73 0.88 -4.92
C ILE A 149 1.40 -0.21 -3.91
N GLU A 150 1.12 -1.42 -4.39
CA GLU A 150 1.18 -2.64 -3.59
C GLU A 150 2.24 -3.60 -4.14
N ILE A 151 2.98 -4.23 -3.23
CA ILE A 151 3.92 -5.32 -3.51
C ILE A 151 3.44 -6.53 -2.70
N LEU A 152 2.88 -7.51 -3.38
CA LEU A 152 2.26 -8.69 -2.77
C LEU A 152 3.16 -9.89 -3.02
N MET A 153 3.64 -10.50 -1.95
CA MET A 153 4.80 -11.40 -1.96
C MET A 153 4.42 -12.76 -1.37
N SER A 154 4.78 -13.83 -2.05
CA SER A 154 4.51 -15.21 -1.64
C SER A 154 5.77 -16.07 -1.73
N ASP A 155 5.76 -17.21 -1.03
CA ASP A 155 6.87 -18.16 -0.99
C ASP A 155 8.17 -17.49 -0.52
N LEU A 156 8.10 -16.78 0.61
CA LEU A 156 9.23 -16.07 1.18
C LEU A 156 10.35 -17.07 1.55
N SER A 157 11.61 -16.67 1.34
CA SER A 157 12.76 -17.52 1.67
C SER A 157 12.79 -17.91 3.15
N ALA A 158 13.38 -19.06 3.47
CA ALA A 158 13.51 -19.49 4.87
C ALA A 158 14.24 -18.45 5.75
N SER A 159 15.28 -17.79 5.19
CA SER A 159 16.02 -16.73 5.88
C SER A 159 15.19 -15.47 6.11
N ALA A 160 14.32 -15.08 5.17
CA ALA A 160 13.46 -13.93 5.33
C ALA A 160 12.28 -14.18 6.28
N ARG A 161 11.82 -15.43 6.40
CA ARG A 161 10.71 -15.80 7.30
C ARG A 161 11.15 -15.95 8.76
N ALA A 162 12.33 -16.52 8.99
CA ALA A 162 12.80 -16.91 10.31
C ALA A 162 12.72 -15.79 11.38
N PRO A 163 13.07 -14.52 11.09
CA PRO A 163 13.02 -13.44 12.08
C PRO A 163 11.60 -13.09 12.58
N PHE A 164 10.56 -13.45 11.83
CA PHE A 164 9.16 -13.17 12.18
C PHE A 164 8.51 -14.26 13.05
N PHE A 165 9.24 -15.31 13.39
CA PHE A 165 8.86 -16.24 14.45
C PHE A 165 9.35 -15.69 15.78
N SER A 166 8.42 -15.41 16.68
CA SER A 166 8.72 -14.73 17.93
C SER A 166 8.65 -15.70 19.11
N SER A 167 9.61 -15.59 20.02
CA SER A 167 9.57 -16.28 21.32
C SER A 167 9.33 -15.24 22.41
N LEU A 168 8.29 -14.44 22.25
CA LEU A 168 7.91 -13.42 23.23
C LEU A 168 7.47 -14.09 24.53
N SER A 169 8.10 -13.71 25.64
CA SER A 169 7.62 -14.02 26.98
C SER A 169 6.41 -13.14 27.32
N PRO A 170 5.55 -13.54 28.27
CA PRO A 170 4.39 -12.73 28.67
C PRO A 170 4.72 -11.33 29.20
N SER A 171 5.97 -11.08 29.60
CA SER A 171 6.45 -9.77 30.05
C SER A 171 7.01 -8.88 28.94
N ASP A 172 7.27 -9.44 27.76
CA ASP A 172 7.84 -8.67 26.65
C ASP A 172 6.80 -7.74 26.04
N ASN A 173 7.21 -6.52 25.69
CA ASN A 173 6.36 -5.60 24.96
C ASN A 173 6.47 -5.89 23.45
N PRO A 174 5.37 -6.30 22.78
CA PRO A 174 5.39 -6.63 21.36
C PRO A 174 5.85 -5.48 20.45
N HIS A 175 5.57 -4.22 20.82
CA HIS A 175 5.99 -3.05 20.03
C HIS A 175 7.50 -2.82 20.11
N VAL A 176 8.09 -2.97 21.31
CA VAL A 176 9.55 -2.80 21.50
C VAL A 176 10.31 -3.87 20.72
N HIS A 177 9.84 -5.11 20.77
CA HIS A 177 10.41 -6.20 19.97
C HIS A 177 10.27 -5.93 18.47
N ALA A 178 9.10 -5.48 18.02
CA ALA A 178 8.85 -5.17 16.62
C ALA A 178 9.71 -4.01 16.10
N ALA A 179 9.94 -2.97 16.90
CA ALA A 179 10.82 -1.86 16.56
C ALA A 179 12.28 -2.34 16.39
N ALA A 180 12.79 -3.16 17.31
CA ALA A 180 14.13 -3.75 17.19
C ALA A 180 14.24 -4.66 15.95
N LEU A 181 13.22 -5.46 15.67
CA LEU A 181 13.16 -6.30 14.47
C LEU A 181 13.12 -5.45 13.19
N SER A 182 12.38 -4.35 13.20
CA SER A 182 12.30 -3.41 12.06
C SER A 182 13.66 -2.82 11.71
N GLN A 183 14.42 -2.42 12.74
CA GLN A 183 15.78 -1.91 12.57
C GLN A 183 16.73 -3.00 12.08
N GLN A 184 16.65 -4.21 12.64
CA GLN A 184 17.49 -5.33 12.23
C GLN A 184 17.28 -5.71 10.76
N LEU A 185 16.04 -5.72 10.29
CA LEU A 185 15.68 -6.12 8.94
C LEU A 185 15.83 -4.99 7.91
N GLY A 186 16.03 -3.74 8.34
CA GLY A 186 16.06 -2.58 7.45
C GLY A 186 14.68 -2.08 7.03
N ILE A 187 13.60 -2.48 7.73
CA ILE A 187 12.26 -1.92 7.53
C ILE A 187 12.24 -0.43 7.88
N SER A 188 12.94 -0.04 8.94
CA SER A 188 13.08 1.35 9.36
C SER A 188 13.79 2.24 8.34
N ASP A 189 14.50 1.64 7.38
CA ASP A 189 15.27 2.34 6.34
C ASP A 189 14.60 2.29 4.95
N ILE A 190 13.36 1.77 4.85
CA ILE A 190 12.59 1.77 3.59
C ILE A 190 12.43 3.20 3.09
N PHE A 191 12.09 4.12 4.00
CA PHE A 191 12.13 5.58 3.82
C PHE A 191 13.13 6.19 4.81
N PRO A 192 13.59 7.44 4.64
CA PRO A 192 14.50 8.06 5.59
C PRO A 192 13.92 8.07 7.01
N PRO A 193 14.64 7.58 8.04
CA PRO A 193 14.12 7.48 9.40
C PRO A 193 13.69 8.83 9.99
N GLN A 194 14.37 9.92 9.63
CA GLN A 194 14.02 11.27 10.10
C GLN A 194 12.70 11.81 9.54
N LEU A 195 12.18 11.19 8.47
CA LEU A 195 10.92 11.54 7.83
C LEU A 195 9.78 10.58 8.19
N THR A 196 10.09 9.51 8.93
CA THR A 196 9.21 8.35 9.06
C THR A 196 8.91 8.07 10.52
N GLU A 197 7.63 8.06 10.88
CA GLU A 197 7.16 7.57 12.16
C GLU A 197 6.61 6.15 11.96
N LEU A 198 7.37 5.14 12.36
CA LEU A 198 7.04 3.72 12.21
C LEU A 198 6.47 3.16 13.52
N ASP A 199 5.26 2.62 13.44
CA ASP A 199 4.61 1.86 14.51
C ASP A 199 4.45 0.41 14.09
N ALA A 200 5.06 -0.49 14.86
CA ALA A 200 5.20 -1.89 14.51
C ALA A 200 4.78 -2.80 15.68
N TYR A 201 4.32 -4.01 15.34
CA TYR A 201 3.86 -5.02 16.29
C TYR A 201 4.30 -6.42 15.86
N THR A 202 4.81 -7.20 16.81
CA THR A 202 5.17 -8.62 16.62
C THR A 202 4.10 -9.50 17.26
N PHE A 203 3.58 -10.48 16.51
CA PHE A 203 2.57 -11.41 17.00
C PHE A 203 3.23 -12.68 17.57
N SER A 204 2.52 -13.36 18.47
CA SER A 204 2.93 -14.64 19.07
C SER A 204 1.98 -15.74 18.63
N PRO A 205 2.49 -16.90 18.16
CA PRO A 205 3.90 -17.31 18.12
C PRO A 205 4.71 -16.73 16.93
N CYS A 206 4.05 -16.09 15.97
CA CYS A 206 4.71 -15.50 14.81
C CYS A 206 3.82 -14.45 14.16
N GLY A 207 4.42 -13.66 13.27
CA GLY A 207 3.73 -12.64 12.49
C GLY A 207 4.22 -11.24 12.84
N TYR A 208 4.02 -10.31 11.91
CA TYR A 208 4.43 -8.93 12.07
C TYR A 208 3.48 -8.00 11.31
N SER A 209 3.22 -6.84 11.88
CA SER A 209 2.51 -5.77 11.17
C SER A 209 3.12 -4.42 11.51
N ALA A 210 3.09 -3.49 10.57
CA ALA A 210 3.52 -2.13 10.80
C ALA A 210 2.76 -1.14 9.95
N ASN A 211 2.56 0.05 10.52
CA ASN A 211 2.16 1.25 9.83
C ASN A 211 3.26 2.28 9.96
N ALA A 212 3.39 3.12 8.97
CA ALA A 212 4.24 4.29 9.06
C ALA A 212 3.58 5.49 8.42
N LEU A 213 3.78 6.65 9.02
CA LEU A 213 3.54 7.94 8.39
C LEU A 213 4.87 8.51 7.92
N VAL A 214 4.90 9.01 6.69
CA VAL A 214 6.08 9.58 6.03
C VAL A 214 5.76 11.02 5.66
N ARG A 215 6.57 11.97 6.14
CA ARG A 215 6.42 13.40 5.85
C ARG A 215 7.54 13.87 4.94
N TRP A 216 7.24 14.63 3.90
CA TRP A 216 8.25 15.22 3.01
C TRP A 216 7.85 16.61 2.53
N ASP A 217 8.85 17.45 2.30
CA ASP A 217 8.61 18.81 1.80
C ASP A 217 8.40 18.80 0.28
N ASN A 218 7.43 19.57 -0.20
CA ASN A 218 7.43 20.00 -1.59
C ASN A 218 8.43 21.15 -1.70
N ASP A 219 9.61 20.90 -2.30
CA ASP A 219 10.55 21.97 -2.65
C ASP A 219 9.89 22.93 -3.68
N CYS A 220 9.11 23.92 -3.22
CA CYS A 220 8.97 25.17 -3.94
C CYS A 220 10.15 26.05 -3.52
N GLU A 221 11.07 26.30 -4.46
CA GLU A 221 12.20 27.20 -4.27
C GLU A 221 11.71 28.58 -3.77
N ASN A 222 11.75 28.85 -2.46
CA ASN A 222 11.88 30.23 -2.00
C ASN A 222 13.34 30.63 -2.26
N LYS A 223 13.57 31.23 -3.43
CA LYS A 223 14.87 31.82 -3.82
C LYS A 223 15.29 33.00 -2.94
N ASP A 224 14.43 33.44 -2.03
CA ASP A 224 14.73 34.47 -1.06
C ASP A 224 14.67 33.80 0.31
N GLY A 225 15.82 33.68 1.00
CA GLY A 225 16.02 32.93 2.25
C GLY A 225 15.27 33.46 3.48
N ILE A 226 13.99 33.76 3.33
CA ILE A 226 13.02 33.97 4.40
C ILE A 226 12.32 32.63 4.57
N ALA A 227 12.55 31.99 5.72
CA ALA A 227 11.76 30.84 6.15
C ALA A 227 10.31 31.31 6.30
N ALA A 228 9.52 31.14 5.25
CA ALA A 228 8.08 31.09 5.40
C ALA A 228 7.77 29.78 6.13
N GLU A 229 6.95 29.86 7.18
CA GLU A 229 6.24 28.69 7.71
C GLU A 229 5.34 28.15 6.58
N SER A 230 5.91 27.39 5.66
CA SER A 230 5.17 26.82 4.54
C SER A 230 4.51 25.54 5.03
N ASP A 231 3.20 25.63 5.24
CA ASP A 231 2.21 24.58 5.49
C ASP A 231 2.09 23.60 4.30
N SER A 232 3.24 23.18 3.74
CA SER A 232 3.37 22.49 2.44
C SER A 232 4.08 21.14 2.54
N SER A 233 4.33 20.67 3.77
CA SER A 233 4.78 19.30 4.00
C SER A 233 3.65 18.34 3.62
N GLN A 234 3.94 17.41 2.71
CA GLN A 234 3.01 16.34 2.38
C GLN A 234 3.21 15.18 3.34
N GLU A 235 2.11 14.50 3.66
CA GLU A 235 2.11 13.27 4.44
C GLU A 235 1.56 12.11 3.60
N GLY A 236 2.18 10.95 3.79
CA GLY A 236 1.76 9.68 3.20
C GLY A 236 2.02 8.55 4.18
N TYR A 237 1.70 7.34 3.76
CA TYR A 237 1.84 6.16 4.58
C TYR A 237 2.50 5.02 3.82
N TYR A 238 3.05 4.08 4.59
CA TYR A 238 3.16 2.70 4.13
C TYR A 238 2.70 1.73 5.22
N THR A 239 2.31 0.53 4.80
CA THR A 239 1.92 -0.54 5.71
C THR A 239 2.49 -1.89 5.27
N ILE A 240 2.85 -2.72 6.26
CA ILE A 240 3.43 -4.04 6.09
C ILE A 240 2.66 -5.05 6.92
N HIS A 241 2.34 -6.21 6.33
CA HIS A 241 1.81 -7.36 7.05
C HIS A 241 2.52 -8.63 6.61
N VAL A 242 2.90 -9.48 7.57
CA VAL A 242 3.72 -10.68 7.32
C VAL A 242 3.12 -11.91 8.01
N THR A 243 2.92 -12.96 7.22
CA THR A 243 2.57 -14.32 7.63
C THR A 243 3.78 -15.22 7.29
N PRO A 244 4.64 -15.60 8.25
CA PRO A 244 5.93 -16.23 7.96
C PRO A 244 5.90 -17.76 7.85
N GLU A 245 4.76 -18.41 8.06
CA GLU A 245 4.63 -19.86 8.06
C GLU A 245 5.00 -20.49 6.71
N GLU A 246 5.75 -21.59 6.76
CA GLU A 246 6.15 -22.31 5.55
C GLU A 246 4.95 -22.93 4.83
N GLY A 247 4.96 -22.90 3.50
CA GLY A 247 3.89 -23.43 2.65
C GLY A 247 2.78 -22.44 2.34
N TRP A 248 2.57 -21.41 3.16
CA TRP A 248 1.64 -20.30 2.90
C TRP A 248 2.19 -18.93 3.28
N SER A 249 3.52 -18.80 3.29
CA SER A 249 4.18 -17.56 3.67
C SER A 249 3.79 -16.43 2.73
N TYR A 250 3.45 -15.29 3.32
CA TYR A 250 2.95 -14.13 2.61
C TYR A 250 3.45 -12.84 3.26
N ALA A 251 3.79 -11.85 2.44
CA ALA A 251 4.00 -10.49 2.90
C ALA A 251 3.31 -9.50 1.94
N SER A 252 2.73 -8.43 2.48
CA SER A 252 2.25 -7.31 1.67
C SER A 252 2.93 -6.02 2.11
N PHE A 253 3.35 -5.22 1.14
CA PHE A 253 3.73 -3.82 1.32
C PHE A 253 2.76 -2.95 0.51
N GLU A 254 2.21 -1.90 1.10
CA GLU A 254 1.36 -0.92 0.44
C GLU A 254 1.81 0.48 0.82
N CYS A 255 1.82 1.42 -0.13
CA CYS A 255 2.35 2.76 0.08
C CYS A 255 1.73 3.77 -0.89
N ASN A 256 1.42 4.97 -0.39
CA ASN A 256 0.93 6.08 -1.22
C ASN A 256 1.95 7.23 -1.40
N VAL A 257 3.17 7.08 -0.88
CA VAL A 257 4.25 8.07 -1.06
C VAL A 257 4.70 8.08 -2.53
N PRO A 258 4.56 9.21 -3.26
CA PRO A 258 4.91 9.28 -4.68
C PRO A 258 6.38 8.94 -4.92
N SER A 259 6.63 7.90 -5.72
CA SER A 259 8.00 7.39 -5.97
C SER A 259 8.34 7.26 -7.47
N LEU A 260 7.42 7.59 -8.38
CA LEU A 260 7.62 7.42 -9.84
C LEU A 260 8.58 8.43 -10.47
N VAL A 261 8.47 9.68 -10.04
CA VAL A 261 9.34 10.76 -10.49
C VAL A 261 10.45 10.85 -9.46
N SER A 262 11.71 10.85 -9.92
CA SER A 262 12.83 11.24 -9.06
C SER A 262 12.49 12.61 -8.51
N SER A 263 11.98 12.66 -7.27
CA SER A 263 11.68 13.90 -6.61
C SER A 263 12.96 14.73 -6.65
N LYS A 264 12.85 16.00 -7.03
CA LYS A 264 13.98 16.94 -6.85
C LYS A 264 14.44 16.94 -5.39
N ASN A 265 13.52 16.58 -4.49
CA ASN A 265 13.79 16.19 -3.12
C ASN A 265 14.52 14.83 -3.08
N LYS A 266 15.85 14.85 -2.94
CA LYS A 266 16.74 13.66 -2.93
C LYS A 266 16.51 12.68 -1.78
N SER A 267 15.56 12.97 -0.89
CA SER A 267 15.30 12.21 0.33
C SER A 267 14.42 10.99 0.11
N ILE A 268 13.38 11.10 -0.73
CA ILE A 268 12.44 10.00 -1.00
C ILE A 268 13.04 9.04 -2.04
N PRO A 269 13.01 7.70 -1.79
CA PRO A 269 13.52 6.73 -2.76
C PRO A 269 12.68 6.71 -4.03
N ASP A 270 13.33 6.54 -5.19
CA ASP A 270 12.60 6.25 -6.43
C ASP A 270 11.92 4.87 -6.37
N LEU A 271 10.96 4.65 -7.26
CA LEU A 271 10.14 3.43 -7.31
C LEU A 271 11.01 2.17 -7.44
N LYS A 272 12.09 2.25 -8.22
CA LYS A 272 13.04 1.16 -8.37
C LYS A 272 13.68 0.81 -7.02
N THR A 273 14.20 1.81 -6.32
CA THR A 273 14.88 1.66 -5.03
C THR A 273 13.92 1.17 -3.96
N LEU A 274 12.69 1.70 -3.94
CA LEU A 274 11.64 1.26 -3.02
C LEU A 274 11.35 -0.25 -3.19
N ILE A 275 11.12 -0.69 -4.42
CA ILE A 275 10.89 -2.11 -4.73
C ILE A 275 12.10 -2.96 -4.32
N GLN A 276 13.32 -2.51 -4.64
CA GLN A 276 14.53 -3.24 -4.28
C GLN A 276 14.70 -3.38 -2.77
N ARG A 277 14.43 -2.33 -1.99
CA ARG A 277 14.47 -2.36 -0.51
C ARG A 277 13.46 -3.38 0.01
N VAL A 278 12.19 -3.28 -0.36
CA VAL A 278 11.13 -4.20 0.11
C VAL A 278 11.44 -5.65 -0.27
N VAL A 279 11.82 -5.91 -1.52
CA VAL A 279 12.09 -7.28 -2.00
C VAL A 279 13.34 -7.88 -1.36
N SER A 280 14.35 -7.05 -1.03
CA SER A 280 15.54 -7.52 -0.32
C SER A 280 15.26 -8.01 1.11
N ILE A 281 14.27 -7.42 1.77
CA ILE A 281 13.83 -7.78 3.12
C ILE A 281 13.09 -9.12 3.09
N PHE A 282 12.08 -9.24 2.22
CA PHE A 282 11.15 -10.37 2.25
C PHE A 282 11.55 -11.55 1.37
N GLN A 283 12.46 -11.35 0.40
CA GLN A 283 13.02 -12.38 -0.48
C GLN A 283 11.96 -13.38 -1.02
N PRO A 284 10.91 -12.90 -1.72
CA PRO A 284 9.85 -13.75 -2.23
C PRO A 284 10.31 -14.71 -3.33
N GLY A 285 9.69 -15.89 -3.41
CA GLY A 285 9.76 -16.75 -4.59
C GLY A 285 8.85 -16.25 -5.72
N ARG A 286 7.73 -15.60 -5.39
CA ARG A 286 6.80 -15.00 -6.34
C ARG A 286 6.26 -13.67 -5.82
N LEU A 287 6.05 -12.71 -6.71
CA LEU A 287 5.45 -11.42 -6.34
C LEU A 287 4.61 -10.82 -7.47
N SER A 288 3.62 -10.02 -7.08
CA SER A 288 2.87 -9.13 -7.97
C SER A 288 3.00 -7.69 -7.50
N LEU A 289 3.10 -6.76 -8.45
CA LEU A 289 3.06 -5.33 -8.20
C LEU A 289 1.80 -4.74 -8.85
N THR A 290 1.08 -3.92 -8.10
CA THR A 290 0.03 -3.01 -8.59
C THR A 290 0.50 -1.59 -8.33
N LEU A 291 0.30 -0.71 -9.30
CA LEU A 291 0.46 0.72 -9.08
C LEU A 291 -0.72 1.46 -9.70
N PHE A 292 -1.49 2.12 -8.84
CA PHE A 292 -2.55 3.06 -9.18
C PHE A 292 -2.02 4.48 -9.19
N ILE A 293 -2.40 5.23 -10.22
CA ILE A 293 -2.06 6.64 -10.36
C ILE A 293 -3.31 7.34 -10.87
N SER A 294 -3.75 8.42 -10.24
CA SER A 294 -4.82 9.25 -10.80
C SER A 294 -4.32 9.92 -12.08
N SER A 295 -5.05 9.79 -13.17
CA SER A 295 -4.73 10.40 -14.45
C SER A 295 -5.52 11.69 -14.69
N GLU A 296 -4.81 12.76 -15.05
CA GLU A 296 -5.35 13.85 -15.86
C GLU A 296 -4.91 13.55 -17.31
N ASP A 297 -5.86 13.50 -18.25
CA ASP A 297 -5.86 12.81 -19.55
C ASP A 297 -4.56 12.82 -20.40
N ASP A 298 -3.63 13.77 -20.22
CA ASP A 298 -2.44 13.92 -21.06
C ASP A 298 -1.15 13.27 -20.52
N SER A 299 -1.07 12.85 -19.24
CA SER A 299 0.17 12.33 -18.61
C SER A 299 0.13 10.87 -18.12
N ALA A 300 -1.02 10.23 -18.33
CA ALA A 300 -1.40 8.88 -17.94
C ALA A 300 -0.43 7.79 -18.47
N GLU A 301 -0.35 7.68 -19.80
CA GLU A 301 0.40 6.61 -20.48
C GLU A 301 1.90 6.63 -20.13
N GLU A 302 2.49 7.82 -19.99
CA GLU A 302 3.90 7.98 -19.66
C GLU A 302 4.21 7.49 -18.25
N SER A 303 3.32 7.76 -17.29
CA SER A 303 3.46 7.36 -15.90
C SER A 303 3.37 5.84 -15.72
N VAL A 304 2.42 5.20 -16.41
CA VAL A 304 2.26 3.74 -16.43
C VAL A 304 3.48 3.05 -17.05
N GLU A 305 3.98 3.53 -18.19
CA GLU A 305 5.16 2.94 -18.82
C GLU A 305 6.44 3.18 -18.01
N ALA A 306 6.55 4.34 -17.33
CA ALA A 306 7.61 4.59 -16.36
C ALA A 306 7.57 3.58 -15.20
N ALA A 307 6.38 3.29 -14.66
CA ALA A 307 6.19 2.27 -13.64
C ALA A 307 6.65 0.88 -14.11
N GLN A 308 6.20 0.47 -15.29
CA GLN A 308 6.54 -0.82 -15.89
C GLN A 308 8.05 -0.96 -16.15
N ARG A 309 8.72 0.14 -16.51
CA ARG A 309 10.18 0.21 -16.63
C ARG A 309 10.86 0.07 -15.27
N ALA A 310 10.38 0.78 -14.24
CA ALA A 310 10.90 0.70 -12.89
C ALA A 310 10.77 -0.71 -12.31
N PHE A 311 9.61 -1.37 -12.47
CA PHE A 311 9.39 -2.76 -12.06
C PHE A 311 10.43 -3.70 -12.67
N LYS A 312 10.62 -3.58 -13.99
CA LYS A 312 11.61 -4.38 -14.72
C LYS A 312 13.04 -4.10 -14.23
N MET A 313 13.40 -2.84 -14.03
CA MET A 313 14.75 -2.46 -13.59
C MET A 313 15.04 -2.90 -12.16
N ALA A 314 14.03 -2.90 -11.28
CA ALA A 314 14.17 -3.33 -9.89
C ALA A 314 14.43 -4.84 -9.77
N LEU A 315 13.76 -5.65 -10.59
CA LEU A 315 13.65 -7.10 -10.39
C LEU A 315 14.46 -7.94 -11.41
N ILE A 316 14.80 -7.38 -12.57
CA ILE A 316 15.55 -8.08 -13.62
C ILE A 316 16.97 -7.49 -13.77
N GLY A 317 17.17 -6.22 -13.40
CA GLY A 317 18.46 -5.53 -13.53
C GLY A 317 19.42 -5.89 -12.38
N GLY A 318 20.44 -6.70 -12.66
CA GLY A 318 21.43 -7.22 -11.69
C GLY A 318 22.41 -6.21 -11.07
N GLN A 319 22.02 -4.96 -10.82
CA GLN A 319 22.84 -4.00 -10.07
C GLN A 319 22.00 -3.25 -9.03
N VAL A 320 22.08 -3.75 -7.79
CA VAL A 320 21.82 -2.95 -6.60
C VAL A 320 23.10 -2.15 -6.33
N ASN A 321 23.03 -0.82 -6.29
CA ASN A 321 24.15 0.00 -5.85
C ASN A 321 24.48 -0.38 -4.39
N SER A 322 25.64 -0.98 -4.18
CA SER A 322 26.10 -1.62 -2.96
C SER A 322 26.45 -0.67 -1.81
N HIS A 323 25.81 0.50 -1.71
CA HIS A 323 26.01 1.42 -0.59
C HIS A 323 25.08 1.18 0.60
N PHE A 324 23.99 0.42 0.41
CA PHE A 324 23.07 0.02 1.50
C PHE A 324 23.40 -1.35 2.12
N SER A 325 24.46 -2.01 1.65
CA SER A 325 24.93 -3.29 2.19
C SER A 325 26.35 -3.11 2.69
N ARG A 326 26.49 -2.57 3.89
CA ARG A 326 27.77 -2.69 4.61
C ARG A 326 27.73 -3.59 5.83
N ASP A 327 26.56 -3.98 6.34
CA ASP A 327 26.52 -4.87 7.51
C ASP A 327 25.46 -5.99 7.52
N THR A 328 24.50 -6.06 6.59
CA THR A 328 23.45 -7.11 6.61
C THR A 328 23.60 -8.24 5.59
N THR A 329 24.52 -8.14 4.63
CA THR A 329 24.75 -9.18 3.60
C THR A 329 26.01 -10.04 3.82
N SER A 330 26.71 -9.89 4.94
CA SER A 330 27.98 -10.63 5.16
C SER A 330 27.82 -12.07 5.66
N LEU A 331 26.60 -12.61 5.77
CA LEU A 331 26.39 -13.97 6.32
C LEU A 331 25.57 -14.94 5.46
N LEU A 332 25.19 -14.60 4.22
CA LEU A 332 24.46 -15.54 3.36
C LEU A 332 25.10 -15.63 1.97
N ASN A 333 25.75 -16.77 1.73
CA ASN A 333 26.17 -17.40 0.46
C ASN A 333 26.33 -16.48 -0.78
N GLY A 334 27.54 -16.42 -1.33
CA GLY A 334 27.99 -15.62 -2.48
C GLY A 334 27.29 -15.78 -3.84
N GLY A 335 25.96 -15.74 -3.88
CA GLY A 335 25.17 -15.46 -5.07
C GLY A 335 24.89 -13.97 -5.19
N GLY A 336 24.81 -13.44 -6.42
CA GLY A 336 24.37 -12.07 -6.65
C GLY A 336 22.94 -11.81 -6.16
N PRO A 337 22.43 -10.57 -6.26
CA PRO A 337 21.05 -10.26 -5.89
C PRO A 337 20.06 -11.18 -6.65
N PRO A 338 18.94 -11.58 -6.01
CA PRO A 338 17.95 -12.44 -6.63
C PRO A 338 17.45 -11.81 -7.93
N THR A 339 17.44 -12.60 -8.99
CA THR A 339 16.95 -12.17 -10.31
C THR A 339 15.60 -12.82 -10.56
N TYR A 340 14.63 -12.01 -10.98
CA TYR A 340 13.28 -12.47 -11.26
C TYR A 340 12.99 -12.47 -12.76
N LYS A 341 12.09 -13.35 -13.18
CA LYS A 341 11.50 -13.36 -14.51
C LYS A 341 10.10 -12.76 -14.41
N ARG A 342 9.81 -11.75 -15.24
CA ARG A 342 8.44 -11.24 -15.39
C ARG A 342 7.58 -12.28 -16.10
N THR A 343 6.44 -12.62 -15.50
CA THR A 343 5.48 -13.59 -16.04
C THR A 343 4.31 -12.91 -16.73
N ASP A 344 3.85 -11.76 -16.23
CA ASP A 344 2.77 -10.97 -16.83
C ASP A 344 3.08 -9.46 -16.73
N LYS A 345 2.59 -8.69 -17.71
CA LYS A 345 2.55 -7.22 -17.75
C LYS A 345 1.17 -6.83 -18.26
N ILE A 346 0.40 -6.07 -17.48
CA ILE A 346 -0.95 -5.62 -17.83
C ILE A 346 -1.07 -4.15 -17.44
N ASN A 347 -1.64 -3.35 -18.33
CA ASN A 347 -1.98 -1.96 -18.07
C ASN A 347 -3.49 -1.80 -18.26
N TYR A 348 -4.15 -1.05 -17.38
CA TYR A 348 -5.56 -0.69 -17.50
C TYR A 348 -5.76 0.80 -17.23
N GLU A 349 -6.82 1.35 -17.81
CA GLU A 349 -7.32 2.69 -17.53
C GLU A 349 -8.75 2.55 -16.98
N PHE A 350 -9.02 3.30 -15.90
CA PHE A 350 -10.23 3.22 -15.10
C PHE A 350 -10.70 4.64 -14.71
N GLY A 351 -11.55 5.28 -15.51
CA GLY A 351 -12.30 6.48 -15.12
C GLY A 351 -11.51 7.50 -14.30
N GLY A 352 -10.35 7.95 -14.79
CA GLY A 352 -9.43 8.87 -14.10
C GLY A 352 -8.33 8.22 -13.26
N TYR A 353 -8.09 6.91 -13.41
CA TYR A 353 -6.93 6.21 -12.84
C TYR A 353 -6.32 5.27 -13.85
N ASP A 354 -5.00 5.16 -13.82
CA ASP A 354 -4.29 4.10 -14.52
C ASP A 354 -3.73 3.07 -13.55
N LEU A 355 -3.69 1.83 -14.01
CA LEU A 355 -3.10 0.70 -13.31
C LEU A 355 -1.95 0.12 -14.12
N ALA A 356 -0.75 0.11 -13.53
CA ALA A 356 0.33 -0.77 -13.94
C ALA A 356 0.33 -2.04 -13.08
N PHE A 357 0.08 -3.20 -13.69
CA PHE A 357 0.20 -4.52 -13.05
C PHE A 357 1.35 -5.33 -13.67
N ALA A 358 2.11 -6.02 -12.83
CA ALA A 358 3.09 -7.00 -13.27
C ALA A 358 3.31 -8.10 -12.23
N SER A 359 3.56 -9.33 -12.69
CA SER A 359 3.90 -10.47 -11.85
C SER A 359 5.28 -11.01 -12.19
N PHE A 360 5.95 -11.57 -11.20
CA PHE A 360 7.34 -12.01 -11.27
C PHE A 360 7.55 -13.30 -10.47
N GLU A 361 8.46 -14.14 -10.96
CA GLU A 361 8.89 -15.38 -10.29
C GLU A 361 10.42 -15.40 -10.19
N LEU A 362 10.94 -15.86 -9.07
CA LEU A 362 12.38 -15.99 -8.83
C LEU A 362 12.99 -17.01 -9.80
N ILE A 363 14.12 -16.65 -10.42
CA ILE A 363 14.90 -17.57 -11.24
C ILE A 363 15.78 -18.40 -10.30
N VAL A 364 15.50 -19.71 -10.24
CA VAL A 364 16.23 -20.69 -9.41
C VAL A 364 17.43 -21.25 -10.15
#